data_AF-A0A441ZCM4-F1
#
_entry.id   AF-A0A441ZCM4-F1
#
_cell.length_a   1.000
_cell.length_b   1.000
_cell.length_c   1.000
_cell.angle_alpha   90.00
_cell.angle_beta   90.00
_cell.angle_gamma   90.00
#
_symmetry.space_group_name_H-M   'P 1'
#
loop_
_entity.id
_entity.type
_entity.pdbx_description
1 polymer ?
#
loop_
_entity_poly.entity_id
_entity_poly.type
_entity_poly.pdbx_seq_one_letter_code
_entity_poly.pdbx_strand_id
1 'polypeptide(L)'
;MINLIGGVVAFGLAASPLHAGELSAMAGESIRIGGLHGVLCYTNDNDGYRVIATMADGEAGAPVRFSATLAEGQSATISVPGKLGEPDQSLEMSRSGDKLTVTEVGSVSDQKTGAIAE
;
A
#
# COMPACT_ATOMS: atom_id res chain seq x y z
N MET A 1 -12.28 51.92 -22.79
CA MET A 1 -12.12 51.00 -23.94
C MET A 1 -11.59 49.69 -23.39
N ILE A 2 -12.36 48.62 -23.56
CA ILE A 2 -12.05 47.24 -23.17
C ILE A 2 -11.30 46.59 -24.33
N ASN A 3 -10.29 45.76 -24.05
CA ASN A 3 -9.97 44.66 -24.93
C ASN A 3 -9.53 43.43 -24.11
N LEU A 4 -10.28 42.34 -24.29
CA LEU A 4 -10.04 41.02 -23.73
C LEU A 4 -8.90 40.32 -24.47
N ILE A 5 -8.02 39.64 -23.74
CA ILE A 5 -7.16 38.59 -24.29
C ILE A 5 -7.59 37.29 -23.62
N GLY A 6 -8.17 36.40 -24.42
CA GLY A 6 -8.57 35.06 -24.00
C GLY A 6 -7.34 34.18 -23.79
N GLY A 7 -7.26 33.55 -22.62
CA GLY A 7 -6.29 32.50 -22.32
C GLY A 7 -7.01 31.17 -22.12
N VAL A 8 -6.67 30.17 -22.93
CA VAL A 8 -7.06 28.78 -22.71
C VAL A 8 -6.34 28.28 -21.46
N VAL A 9 -7.09 27.96 -20.41
CA VAL A 9 -6.53 27.35 -19.19
C VAL A 9 -6.52 25.84 -19.39
N ALA A 10 -5.34 25.29 -19.68
CA ALA A 10 -5.13 23.84 -19.64
C ALA A 10 -5.25 23.37 -18.19
N PHE A 11 -6.35 22.66 -17.87
CA PHE A 11 -6.53 21.99 -16.60
C PHE A 11 -5.60 20.77 -16.57
N GLY A 12 -4.39 20.97 -16.03
CA GLY A 12 -3.50 19.87 -15.69
C GLY A 12 -4.15 19.04 -14.58
N LEU A 13 -4.55 17.80 -14.91
CA LEU A 13 -4.95 16.82 -13.92
C LEU A 13 -3.71 16.50 -13.08
N ALA A 14 -3.60 17.14 -11.91
CA ALA A 14 -2.65 16.75 -10.90
C ALA A 14 -3.06 15.37 -10.40
N ALA A 15 -2.38 14.32 -10.88
CA ALA A 15 -2.43 13.02 -10.26
C ALA A 15 -1.76 13.15 -8.89
N SER A 16 -2.57 13.22 -7.84
CA SER A 16 -2.07 13.12 -6.48
C SER A 16 -1.34 11.78 -6.35
N PRO A 17 -0.05 11.75 -6.01
CA PRO A 17 0.58 10.50 -5.65
C PRO A 17 -0.21 9.92 -4.48
N LEU A 18 -0.71 8.69 -4.66
CA LEU A 18 -1.25 7.90 -3.57
C LEU A 18 -0.13 7.83 -2.52
N HIS A 19 -0.33 8.48 -1.38
CA HIS A 19 0.70 8.62 -0.36
C HIS A 19 1.07 7.23 0.15
N ALA A 20 2.23 6.73 -0.29
CA ALA A 20 2.92 5.65 0.38
C ALA A 20 3.36 6.17 1.75
N GLY A 21 2.64 5.77 2.80
CA GLY A 21 2.96 6.16 4.17
C GLY A 21 4.31 5.58 4.57
N GLU A 22 5.28 6.45 4.84
CA GLU A 22 6.51 6.06 5.51
C GLU A 22 6.18 5.76 6.98
N LEU A 23 6.43 4.53 7.39
CA LEU A 23 6.26 4.15 8.78
C LEU A 23 7.59 4.34 9.51
N SER A 24 7.57 5.05 10.64
CA SER A 24 8.73 5.13 11.55
C SER A 24 8.81 3.87 12.40
N ALA A 25 10.02 3.47 12.81
CA ALA A 25 10.21 2.32 13.69
C ALA A 25 9.36 2.50 14.95
N MET A 26 8.63 1.44 15.33
CA MET A 26 7.67 1.42 16.44
C MET A 26 6.39 2.26 16.28
N ALA A 27 6.20 2.98 15.18
CA ALA A 27 4.89 3.49 14.82
C ALA A 27 4.05 2.36 14.20
N GLY A 28 2.77 2.29 14.58
CA GLY A 28 1.82 1.33 14.02
C GLY A 28 1.01 1.97 12.91
N GLU A 29 0.97 1.34 11.74
CA GLU A 29 0.12 1.73 10.61
C GLU A 29 -1.19 0.93 10.64
N SER A 30 -2.31 1.60 10.44
CA SER A 30 -3.58 0.90 10.24
C SER A 30 -3.61 0.28 8.85
N ILE A 31 -3.85 -1.02 8.77
CA ILE A 31 -3.90 -1.75 7.50
C ILE A 31 -5.27 -2.38 7.28
N ARG A 32 -5.62 -2.52 6.01
CA ARG A 32 -6.82 -3.23 5.56
C ARG A 32 -6.46 -4.11 4.38
N ILE A 33 -6.97 -5.34 4.38
CA ILE A 33 -6.79 -6.29 3.28
C ILE A 33 -8.03 -7.18 3.21
N GLY A 34 -8.84 -6.98 2.18
CA GLY A 34 -10.18 -7.52 2.11
C GLY A 34 -11.04 -7.12 3.31
N GLY A 35 -11.65 -8.10 3.97
CA GLY A 35 -12.45 -7.89 5.19
C GLY A 35 -11.62 -7.77 6.48
N LEU A 36 -10.30 -7.98 6.41
CA LEU A 36 -9.44 -7.94 7.58
C LEU A 36 -8.99 -6.51 7.88
N HIS A 37 -9.11 -6.13 9.14
CA HIS A 37 -8.62 -4.86 9.68
C HIS A 37 -7.55 -5.14 10.72
N GLY A 38 -6.51 -4.31 10.75
CA GLY A 38 -5.43 -4.53 11.69
C GLY A 38 -4.43 -3.40 11.79
N VAL A 39 -3.35 -3.72 12.48
CA VAL A 39 -2.21 -2.82 12.67
C VAL A 39 -0.94 -3.55 12.25
N LEU A 40 -0.10 -2.86 11.49
CA LEU A 40 1.25 -3.26 11.17
C LEU A 40 2.24 -2.39 11.93
N CYS A 41 3.17 -3.03 12.64
CA CYS A 41 4.29 -2.37 13.29
C CYS A 41 5.60 -3.03 12.83
N TYR A 42 6.71 -2.31 12.96
CA TYR A 42 8.03 -2.92 12.80
C TYR A 42 9.04 -2.45 13.85
N THR A 43 10.02 -3.30 14.13
CA THR A 43 11.20 -2.99 14.95
C THR A 43 12.46 -3.21 14.14
N ASN A 44 13.53 -2.50 14.49
CA ASN A 44 14.86 -2.94 14.12
C ASN A 44 15.18 -4.21 14.92
N ASP A 45 15.68 -5.23 14.24
CA ASP A 45 16.19 -6.49 14.79
C ASP A 45 17.61 -6.70 14.23
N ASN A 46 18.43 -7.53 14.89
CA ASN A 46 19.85 -7.69 14.49
C ASN A 46 20.01 -8.13 13.02
N ASP A 47 19.05 -8.90 12.50
CA ASP A 47 19.05 -9.43 11.14
C ASP A 47 18.13 -8.67 10.16
N GLY A 48 17.47 -7.58 10.57
CA GLY A 48 16.62 -6.82 9.65
C GLY A 48 15.50 -6.03 10.29
N TYR A 49 14.47 -5.72 9.51
CA TYR A 49 13.23 -5.14 10.02
C TYR A 49 12.27 -6.27 10.35
N ARG A 50 11.96 -6.43 11.64
CA ARG A 50 10.96 -7.39 12.09
C ARG A 50 9.60 -6.76 11.92
N VAL A 51 8.86 -7.16 10.90
CA VAL A 51 7.51 -6.69 10.61
C VAL A 51 6.50 -7.61 11.29
N ILE A 52 5.50 -7.02 11.93
CA ILE A 52 4.40 -7.73 12.58
C ILE A 52 3.09 -7.08 12.15
N ALA A 53 2.23 -7.85 11.48
CA ALA A 53 0.85 -7.46 11.21
C ALA A 53 -0.08 -8.29 12.09
N THR A 54 -0.96 -7.65 12.85
CA THR A 54 -2.05 -8.31 13.57
C THR A 54 -3.37 -7.83 13.03
N MET A 55 -4.20 -8.74 12.50
CA MET A 55 -5.45 -8.43 11.81
C MET A 55 -6.58 -9.36 12.25
N ALA A 56 -7.82 -8.90 12.15
CA ALA A 56 -9.01 -9.70 12.43
C ALA A 56 -10.17 -9.29 11.50
N ASP A 57 -11.15 -10.18 11.33
CA ASP A 57 -12.42 -9.88 10.68
C ASP A 57 -13.38 -9.23 11.70
N GLY A 58 -13.32 -7.91 11.80
CA GLY A 58 -14.06 -7.14 12.80
C GLY A 58 -13.65 -7.43 14.25
N GLU A 59 -14.48 -7.00 15.21
CA GLU A 59 -14.19 -7.13 16.64
C GLU A 59 -14.33 -8.58 17.15
N ALA A 60 -15.26 -9.35 16.57
CA ALA A 60 -15.55 -10.72 17.00
C ALA A 60 -14.67 -11.78 16.30
N GLY A 61 -13.94 -11.39 15.25
CA GLY A 61 -13.05 -12.28 14.51
C GLY A 61 -11.83 -12.69 15.33
N ALA A 62 -11.41 -13.95 15.19
CA ALA A 62 -10.17 -14.41 15.80
C ALA A 62 -8.96 -13.67 15.18
N PRO A 63 -8.04 -13.14 15.99
CA PRO A 63 -6.89 -12.41 15.46
C PRO A 63 -5.88 -13.35 14.80
N VAL A 64 -5.38 -12.93 13.64
CA VAL A 64 -4.28 -13.58 12.92
C VAL A 64 -3.06 -12.67 12.98
N ARG A 65 -1.90 -13.25 13.35
CA ARG A 65 -0.63 -12.54 13.38
C ARG A 65 0.31 -13.08 12.30
N PHE A 66 0.76 -12.18 11.43
CA PHE A 66 1.85 -12.41 10.50
C PHE A 66 3.15 -11.81 11.06
N SER A 67 4.27 -12.48 10.82
CA SER A 67 5.60 -12.02 11.24
C SER A 67 6.64 -12.42 10.21
N ALA A 68 7.50 -11.48 9.83
CA ALA A 68 8.67 -11.73 9.00
C ALA A 68 9.82 -10.81 9.41
N THR A 69 11.05 -11.19 9.07
CA THR A 69 12.23 -10.32 9.17
C THR A 69 12.69 -10.00 7.76
N LEU A 70 12.75 -8.71 7.42
CA LEU A 70 13.17 -8.20 6.12
C LEU A 70 14.59 -7.64 6.19
N ALA A 71 15.54 -8.28 5.51
CA ALA A 71 16.83 -7.70 5.22
C ALA A 71 16.70 -6.55 4.21
N GLU A 72 17.80 -5.84 3.96
CA GLU A 72 17.83 -4.74 3.00
C GLU A 72 17.41 -5.21 1.60
N GLY A 73 16.49 -4.49 0.97
CA GLY A 73 15.96 -4.80 -0.36
C GLY A 73 14.98 -5.98 -0.42
N GLN A 74 14.59 -6.56 0.73
CA GLN A 74 13.60 -7.64 0.76
C GLN A 74 12.18 -7.11 0.95
N SER A 75 11.22 -7.86 0.42
CA SER A 75 9.80 -7.66 0.66
C SER A 75 9.10 -8.95 1.13
N ALA A 76 7.94 -8.77 1.75
CA ALA A 76 7.01 -9.84 2.06
C ALA A 76 5.59 -9.40 1.72
N THR A 77 4.77 -10.34 1.25
CA THR A 77 3.40 -10.07 0.83
C THR A 77 2.43 -10.89 1.66
N ILE A 78 1.40 -10.23 2.20
CA ILE A 78 0.24 -10.88 2.78
C ILE A 78 -0.84 -10.86 1.72
N SER A 79 -1.47 -12.01 1.45
CA SER A 79 -2.58 -12.13 0.51
C SER A 79 -3.79 -12.76 1.18
N VAL A 80 -4.96 -12.17 0.96
CA VAL A 80 -6.25 -12.71 1.37
C VAL A 80 -7.00 -13.12 0.11
N PRO A 81 -7.49 -14.37 0.05
CA PRO A 81 -8.18 -14.84 -1.14
C PRO A 81 -9.45 -14.05 -1.40
N GLY A 82 -9.69 -13.74 -2.67
CA GLY A 82 -10.96 -13.22 -3.14
C GLY A 82 -12.09 -14.25 -3.03
N LYS A 83 -13.33 -13.82 -3.31
CA LYS A 83 -14.43 -14.77 -3.57
C LYS A 83 -14.13 -15.58 -4.83
N LEU A 84 -14.87 -16.67 -5.03
CA LEU A 84 -14.73 -17.46 -6.26
C LEU A 84 -14.93 -16.58 -7.51
N GLY A 85 -13.89 -16.48 -8.33
CA GLY A 85 -13.88 -15.67 -9.55
C GLY A 85 -13.42 -14.21 -9.35
N GLU A 86 -13.13 -13.78 -8.12
CA GLU A 86 -12.59 -12.46 -7.81
C GLU A 86 -11.07 -12.54 -7.58
N PRO A 87 -10.31 -11.45 -7.86
CA PRO A 87 -8.88 -11.42 -7.58
C PRO A 87 -8.59 -11.41 -6.08
N ASP A 88 -7.42 -11.92 -5.72
CA ASP A 88 -6.89 -11.81 -4.37
C ASP A 88 -6.54 -10.36 -4.05
N GLN A 89 -6.67 -10.00 -2.78
CA GLN A 89 -6.25 -8.72 -2.25
C GLN A 89 -4.93 -8.94 -1.53
N SER A 90 -3.90 -8.16 -1.85
CA SER A 90 -2.57 -8.32 -1.27
C SER A 90 -2.01 -7.01 -0.74
N LEU A 91 -1.10 -7.14 0.23
CA LEU A 91 -0.36 -6.04 0.82
C LEU A 91 1.12 -6.44 0.84
N GLU A 92 1.95 -5.70 0.11
CA GLU A 92 3.40 -5.86 0.12
C GLU A 92 4.03 -4.92 1.14
N MET A 93 4.94 -5.47 1.94
CA MET A 93 5.81 -4.75 2.87
C MET A 93 7.22 -4.85 2.32
N SER A 94 7.82 -3.72 1.95
CA SER A 94 9.15 -3.69 1.34
C SER A 94 10.09 -2.79 2.13
N ARG A 95 11.30 -3.30 2.40
CA ARG A 95 12.36 -2.53 3.04
C ARG A 95 13.31 -1.95 1.99
N SER A 96 13.54 -0.64 2.09
CA SER A 96 14.59 0.04 1.33
C SER A 96 15.27 1.09 2.21
N GLY A 97 16.55 0.87 2.47
CA GLY A 97 17.35 1.61 3.44
C GLY A 97 16.73 1.54 4.84
N ASP A 98 16.51 2.73 5.40
CA ASP A 98 15.91 2.89 6.73
C ASP A 98 14.37 3.02 6.68
N LYS A 99 13.77 2.72 5.53
CA LYS A 99 12.34 2.88 5.30
C LYS A 99 11.65 1.54 5.09
N LEU A 100 10.52 1.37 5.77
CA LEU A 100 9.53 0.37 5.43
C LEU A 100 8.41 1.03 4.62
N THR A 101 8.12 0.49 3.45
CA THR A 101 7.00 0.91 2.60
C THR A 101 5.93 -0.17 2.58
N VAL A 102 4.67 0.23 2.64
CA VAL A 102 3.51 -0.66 2.59
C VAL A 102 2.69 -0.30 1.36
N THR A 103 2.44 -1.27 0.49
CA THR A 103 1.76 -1.06 -0.80
C THR A 103 0.65 -2.08 -0.97
N GLU A 104 -0.56 -1.63 -1.27
CA GLU A 104 -1.63 -2.53 -1.72
C GLU A 104 -1.30 -3.05 -3.13
N VAL A 105 -1.35 -4.37 -3.29
CA VAL A 105 -1.07 -5.07 -4.55
C VAL A 105 -2.32 -5.86 -4.91
N GLY A 106 -2.96 -5.51 -6.02
CA GLY A 106 -4.22 -6.15 -6.42
C GLY A 106 -5.45 -5.29 -6.14
N SER A 107 -5.72 -4.40 -7.09
CA SER A 107 -7.05 -4.14 -7.61
C SER A 107 -6.86 -3.88 -9.09
N VAL A 108 -7.24 -4.83 -9.95
CA VAL A 108 -7.38 -4.54 -11.38
C VAL A 108 -8.63 -3.67 -11.53
N SER A 109 -8.48 -2.38 -11.26
CA SER A 109 -9.31 -1.34 -11.82
C SER A 109 -8.33 -0.25 -12.30
N ASP A 110 -8.19 -0.15 -13.62
CA ASP A 110 -7.34 0.78 -14.37
C ASP A 110 -5.81 0.54 -14.38
N GLN A 111 -5.37 -0.57 -14.98
CA GLN A 111 -4.30 -0.45 -15.96
C GLN A 111 -4.91 -0.32 -17.36
N LYS A 112 -5.41 0.87 -17.69
CA LYS A 112 -5.60 1.24 -19.10
C LYS A 112 -4.22 1.39 -19.71
N THR A 113 -3.75 0.31 -20.32
CA THR A 113 -2.66 0.31 -21.30
C THR A 113 -3.04 1.22 -22.46
N GLY A 114 -2.67 2.49 -22.36
CA GLY A 114 -2.59 3.41 -23.48
C GLY A 114 -1.16 3.42 -24.00
N ALA A 115 -0.83 2.46 -24.86
CA ALA A 115 0.32 2.64 -25.74
C ALA A 115 -0.04 3.76 -26.73
N ILE A 116 0.58 4.92 -26.59
CA ILE A 116 0.69 5.88 -27.69
C ILE A 116 1.95 5.51 -28.48
N ALA A 117 1.74 4.86 -29.62
CA ALA A 117 2.66 4.98 -30.74
C ALA A 117 2.10 6.08 -31.64
N GLU A 118 3.01 6.99 -32.01
CA GLU A 118 2.97 8.14 -32.93
C GLU A 118 1.74 8.31 -33.85
#